data_AF-A0A2T9K692-F1
#
_entry.id   AF-A0A2T9K692-F1
#
_cell.length_a   1.000
_cell.length_b   1.000
_cell.length_c   1.000
_cell.angle_alpha   90.00
_cell.angle_beta   90.00
_cell.angle_gamma   90.00
#
_symmetry.space_group_name_H-M   'P 1'
#
loop_
_entity.id
_entity.type
_entity.pdbx_description
1 polymer ?
#
loop_
_entity_poly.entity_id
_entity_poly.type
_entity_poly.pdbx_seq_one_letter_code
_entity_poly.pdbx_strand_id
1 'polypeptide(L)' 'MAEILNLNHARKAKAKTDAKQAAAENRARFGRTKAEKTLDAARADKLSRTLDGAKRED' A
#
# COMPACT_ATOMS: atom_id res chain seq x y z
N MET A 1 -26.51 -36.08 0.29
CA MET A 1 -26.77 -34.63 0.12
C MET A 1 -25.53 -34.04 -0.51
N ALA A 2 -25.62 -33.50 -1.72
CA ALA A 2 -24.47 -32.88 -2.37
C ALA A 2 -24.29 -31.46 -1.80
N GLU A 3 -23.12 -31.18 -1.25
CA GLU A 3 -22.76 -29.86 -0.73
C GLU A 3 -22.45 -28.95 -1.93
N ILE A 4 -23.37 -28.03 -2.25
CA ILE A 4 -23.22 -27.12 -3.38
C ILE A 4 -22.18 -26.06 -3.01
N LEU A 5 -20.91 -26.34 -3.27
CA LEU A 5 -19.82 -25.41 -3.02
C LEU A 5 -19.79 -24.31 -4.09
N ASN A 6 -19.93 -23.05 -3.65
CA ASN A 6 -19.79 -21.92 -4.54
C ASN A 6 -18.31 -21.67 -4.89
N LEU A 7 -17.92 -22.10 -6.08
CA LEU A 7 -16.55 -21.94 -6.61
C LEU A 7 -16.10 -20.48 -6.71
N ASN A 8 -17.03 -19.52 -6.83
CA ASN A 8 -16.67 -18.10 -6.86
C ASN A 8 -16.18 -17.62 -5.49
N HIS A 9 -16.79 -18.09 -4.39
CA HIS A 9 -16.32 -17.79 -3.05
C HIS A 9 -14.93 -18.40 -2.81
N ALA A 10 -14.71 -19.65 -3.23
CA ALA A 10 -13.41 -20.30 -3.13
C ALA A 10 -12.32 -19.56 -3.91
N ARG A 11 -12.61 -19.15 -5.16
CA ARG A 11 -11.68 -18.35 -5.98
C ARG A 11 -11.38 -16.99 -5.36
N LYS A 12 -12.40 -16.29 -4.84
CA LYS A 12 -12.23 -15.00 -4.15
C LYS A 12 -11.39 -15.13 -2.89
N ALA A 13 -11.60 -16.20 -2.12
CA ALA A 13 -10.80 -16.48 -0.93
C ALA A 13 -9.32 -16.69 -1.30
N LYS A 14 -9.06 -17.49 -2.34
CA LYS A 14 -7.70 -17.73 -2.85
C LYS A 14 -7.04 -16.45 -3.39
N ALA A 15 -7.75 -15.66 -4.19
CA ALA A 15 -7.23 -14.38 -4.66
C ALA A 15 -6.87 -13.43 -3.48
N LYS A 16 -7.66 -13.45 -2.41
CA LYS A 16 -7.38 -12.65 -1.20
C LYS A 16 -6.16 -13.17 -0.43
N THR A 17 -5.93 -14.47 -0.37
CA THR A 17 -4.71 -15.03 0.26
C THR A 17 -3.46 -14.70 -0.54
N ASP A 18 -3.54 -14.85 -1.86
CA ASP A 18 -2.41 -14.62 -2.76
C ASP A 18 -2.01 -13.13 -2.74
N ALA A 19 -2.99 -12.23 -2.73
CA ALA A 19 -2.75 -10.79 -2.58
C ALA A 19 -2.06 -10.44 -1.24
N LYS A 20 -2.40 -11.13 -0.15
CA LYS A 20 -1.74 -10.93 1.16
C LYS A 20 -0.29 -11.42 1.14
N GLN A 21 -0.02 -12.56 0.51
CA GLN A 21 1.32 -13.11 0.37
C GLN A 21 2.20 -12.20 -0.50
N ALA A 22 1.71 -11.76 -1.66
CA ALA A 22 2.40 -10.81 -2.51
C ALA A 22 2.67 -9.48 -1.76
N ALA A 23 1.73 -9.01 -0.94
CA ALA A 23 1.96 -7.82 -0.11
C ALA A 23 3.04 -8.05 0.96
N ALA A 24 3.13 -9.23 1.56
CA ALA A 24 4.18 -9.57 2.51
C ALA A 24 5.55 -9.68 1.83
N GLU A 25 5.62 -10.35 0.66
CA GLU A 25 6.83 -10.41 -0.17
C GLU A 25 7.30 -9.03 -0.60
N ASN A 26 6.39 -8.15 -1.03
CA ASN A 26 6.73 -6.80 -1.41
C ASN A 26 7.24 -5.97 -0.22
N ARG A 27 6.71 -6.17 0.99
CA ARG A 27 7.25 -5.56 2.21
C ARG A 27 8.67 -6.06 2.50
N ALA A 28 8.92 -7.35 2.34
CA ALA A 28 10.25 -7.93 2.55
C ALA A 28 11.26 -7.49 1.47
N ARG A 29 10.86 -7.47 0.19
CA ARG A 29 11.74 -7.15 -0.95
C ARG A 29 12.03 -5.66 -1.06
N PHE A 30 11.02 -4.81 -0.92
CA PHE A 30 11.17 -3.37 -1.14
C PHE A 30 11.30 -2.58 0.16
N GLY A 31 11.17 -3.23 1.33
CA GLY A 31 11.44 -2.68 2.65
C GLY A 31 10.50 -1.58 3.12
N ARG A 32 9.65 -1.02 2.24
CA ARG A 32 8.76 0.10 2.57
C ARG A 32 7.30 -0.30 2.56
N THR A 33 6.64 -0.14 3.71
CA THR A 33 5.20 -0.34 3.82
C THR A 33 4.43 0.81 3.17
N LYS A 34 3.14 0.61 2.87
CA LYS A 34 2.27 1.69 2.35
C LYS A 34 2.23 2.87 3.32
N ALA A 35 2.21 2.58 4.63
CA ALA A 35 2.23 3.58 5.69
C ALA A 35 3.53 4.41 5.67
N GLU A 36 4.69 3.77 5.54
CA GLU A 36 5.97 4.48 5.42
C GLU A 36 6.03 5.34 4.16
N LYS A 37 5.57 4.83 3.01
CA LYS A 37 5.50 5.62 1.78
C LYS A 37 4.61 6.86 1.94
N THR A 38 3.46 6.73 2.60
CA THR A 38 2.56 7.87 2.85
C THR A 38 3.16 8.87 3.83
N LEU A 39 3.90 8.39 4.83
CA LEU A 39 4.52 9.23 5.84
C LEU A 39 5.71 10.01 5.24
N ASP A 40 6.51 9.35 4.41
CA ASP A 40 7.59 10.00 3.66
C ASP A 40 7.05 11.01 2.65
N ALA A 41 5.98 10.70 1.93
CA ALA A 41 5.31 11.66 1.03
C ALA A 41 4.81 12.89 1.81
N ALA A 42 4.14 12.70 2.95
CA ALA A 42 3.67 13.80 3.78
C ALA A 42 4.84 14.64 4.35
N ARG A 43 5.97 14.01 4.69
CA ARG A 43 7.19 14.72 5.11
C ARG A 43 7.79 15.53 3.98
N ALA A 44 7.87 14.96 2.77
CA ALA A 44 8.35 15.65 1.57
C ALA A 44 7.45 16.84 1.21
N ASP A 45 6.13 16.66 1.26
CA ASP A 45 5.16 17.74 1.01
C ASP A 45 5.30 18.86 2.04
N LYS A 46 5.47 18.51 3.32
CA LYS A 46 5.71 19.49 4.38
C LYS A 46 7.01 20.26 4.11
N LEU A 47 8.07 19.56 3.74
CA LEU A 47 9.36 20.18 3.43
C LEU A 47 9.25 21.12 2.22
N SER A 48 8.57 20.69 1.14
CA SER A 48 8.30 21.53 -0.03
C SER A 48 7.55 22.79 0.38
N ARG A 49 6.45 22.66 1.12
CA ARG A 49 5.66 23.81 1.59
C ARG A 49 6.48 24.77 2.46
N THR A 50 7.34 24.24 3.33
CA THR A 50 8.21 25.09 4.14
C THR A 50 9.25 25.83 3.29
N LEU A 51 9.80 25.17 2.27
CA LEU A 51 10.75 25.79 1.35
C LEU A 51 10.07 26.83 0.46
N ASP A 52 8.88 26.52 -0.05
CA ASP A 52 8.10 27.42 -0.90
C ASP A 52 7.63 28.65 -0.10
N GLY A 53 7.22 28.50 1.16
CA GLY A 53 6.93 29.63 2.04
C GLY A 53 8.17 30.42 2.49
N ALA A 54 9.36 29.82 2.42
CA ALA A 54 10.63 30.49 2.73
C ALA A 54 11.28 31.15 1.50
N LYS A 55 10.83 30.82 0.29
CA LYS A 55 11.22 31.55 -0.92
C LYS A 55 10.59 32.94 -0.86
N ARG A 56 11.42 33.95 -0.65
CA ARG A 56 11.07 35.33 -1.02
C ARG A 56 11.13 35.39 -2.54
N GLU A 57 10.03 35.78 -3.16
CA GLU A 57 10.08 36.27 -4.54
C GLU A 57 10.87 37.58 -4.49
N ASP A 58 12.10 37.54 -5.00
CA ASP A 58 12.83 38.71 -5.49
C ASP A 58 12.47 38.94 -6.96
#